data_AF-A0A8T4ZBN1-F1
#
_entry.id   AF-A0A8T4ZBN1-F1
#
_cell.length_a   1.000
_cell.length_b   1.000
_cell.length_c   1.000
_cell.angle_alpha   90.00
_cell.angle_beta   90.00
_cell.angle_gamma   90.00
#
_symmetry.space_group_name_H-M   'P 1'
#
loop_
_entity.id
_entity.type
_entity.pdbx_description
1 polymer ?
#
loop_
_entity_poly.entity_id
_entity_poly.type
_entity_poly.pdbx_seq_one_letter_code
_entity_poly.pdbx_strand_id
1 'polypeptide(L)' 'MSEVRYRDLGETLFIKMFGYSPKLRILDIFLDNPYFDFSKSEVVRELGMSKQTFYKNFKDLEELEIVKPS' A
#
# COMPACT_ATOMS: atom_id res chain seq x y z
N MET A 1 -6.48 -16.29 -16.86
CA MET A 1 -5.31 -15.40 -16.72
C MET A 1 -5.22 -15.03 -15.25
N SER A 2 -4.02 -15.01 -14.65
CA SER A 2 -3.87 -14.45 -13.31
C SER A 2 -4.20 -12.95 -13.36
N GLU A 3 -5.00 -12.49 -12.42
CA GLU A 3 -5.32 -11.06 -12.26
C GLU A 3 -4.03 -10.26 -12.00
N VAL A 4 -3.83 -9.17 -12.75
CA VAL A 4 -2.68 -8.28 -12.56
C VAL A 4 -2.91 -7.48 -11.29
N ARG A 5 -1.97 -7.54 -10.35
CA ARG A 5 -2.05 -6.79 -9.08
C ARG A 5 -1.18 -5.55 -9.13
N TYR A 6 -1.41 -4.62 -8.21
CA TYR A 6 -0.58 -3.42 -8.08
C TYR A 6 0.93 -3.74 -7.98
N ARG A 7 1.31 -4.75 -7.20
CA ARG A 7 2.72 -5.20 -7.07
C ARG A 7 3.35 -5.74 -8.35
N ASP A 8 2.54 -6.08 -9.35
CA ASP A 8 2.99 -6.64 -10.63
C ASP A 8 3.22 -5.51 -11.67
N LEU A 9 2.91 -4.25 -11.32
CA LEU A 9 3.20 -3.06 -12.11
C LEU A 9 4.67 -2.62 -11.97
N GLY A 10 5.08 -1.67 -12.81
CA GLY A 10 6.41 -1.05 -12.72
C GLY A 10 6.57 -0.15 -11.49
N GLU A 11 7.80 0.21 -11.15
CA GLU A 11 8.09 1.10 -10.02
C GLU A 11 7.66 2.55 -10.31
N THR A 12 6.88 3.12 -9.39
CA THR A 12 6.52 4.54 -9.39
C THR A 12 7.73 5.43 -9.08
N LEU A 13 7.63 6.73 -9.38
CA LEU A 13 8.67 7.69 -9.01
C LEU A 13 8.84 7.77 -7.48
N PHE A 14 7.74 7.64 -6.73
CA PHE A 14 7.76 7.67 -5.27
C PHE A 14 8.64 6.55 -4.70
N ILE A 15 8.45 5.32 -5.19
CA ILE A 15 9.29 4.17 -4.79
C ILE A 15 10.74 4.35 -5.25
N LYS A 16 10.99 4.85 -6.47
CA LYS A 16 12.35 5.08 -6.97
C LYS A 16 13.13 6.09 -6.13
N MET A 17 12.45 7.13 -5.64
CA MET A 17 13.08 8.21 -4.87
C MET A 17 13.30 7.84 -3.40
N PHE A 18 12.34 7.17 -2.77
CA PHE A 18 12.35 6.93 -1.31
C PHE A 18 12.63 5.48 -0.91
N GLY A 19 12.71 4.57 -1.88
CA GLY A 19 13.03 3.15 -1.69
C GLY A 19 11.80 2.26 -1.53
N TYR A 20 12.05 0.98 -1.22
CA TYR A 20 11.04 -0.09 -1.24
C TYR A 20 10.77 -0.66 0.15
N SER A 21 10.16 0.14 1.03
CA SER A 21 9.75 -0.31 2.38
C SER A 21 8.24 -0.64 2.45
N PRO A 22 7.78 -1.48 3.40
CA PRO A 22 6.36 -1.77 3.54
C PRO A 22 5.48 -0.53 3.71
N LYS A 23 5.90 0.47 4.50
CA LYS A 23 5.17 1.72 4.68
C LYS A 23 5.06 2.50 3.37
N LEU A 24 6.18 2.64 2.64
CA LEU A 24 6.19 3.36 1.37
C LEU A 24 5.28 2.69 0.35
N ARG A 25 5.27 1.37 0.27
CA ARG A 25 4.38 0.63 -0.64
C ARG A 25 2.90 0.79 -0.30
N ILE A 26 2.55 0.89 0.98
CA ILE A 26 1.18 1.20 1.42
C ILE A 26 0.81 2.62 0.98
N LEU A 27 1.71 3.59 1.13
CA LEU A 27 1.46 4.96 0.68
C LEU A 27 1.36 5.08 -0.84
N ASP A 28 2.22 4.36 -1.56
CA ASP A 28 2.29 4.37 -3.02
C ASP A 28 0.95 4.02 -3.67
N ILE A 29 0.32 2.93 -3.24
CA ILE A 29 -0.98 2.52 -3.80
C ILE A 29 -2.10 3.54 -3.51
N PHE A 30 -2.09 4.19 -2.35
CA PHE A 30 -3.07 5.24 -2.04
C PHE A 30 -2.82 6.53 -2.82
N LEU A 31 -1.55 6.91 -3.00
CA LEU A 31 -1.17 8.11 -3.77
C LEU A 31 -1.47 7.96 -5.26
N ASP A 32 -1.29 6.75 -5.81
CA ASP A 32 -1.57 6.45 -7.22
C ASP A 32 -3.09 6.27 -7.48
N ASN A 33 -3.88 6.01 -6.42
CA ASN A 33 -5.33 5.79 -6.50
C ASN A 33 -6.11 6.65 -5.48
N PRO A 34 -6.02 7.99 -5.56
CA PRO A 34 -6.51 8.89 -4.49
C PRO A 34 -8.03 8.93 -4.31
N TYR A 35 -8.79 8.42 -5.28
CA TYR A 35 -10.26 8.40 -5.25
C TYR A 35 -10.84 7.01 -4.98
N PHE A 36 -9.99 6.02 -4.69
CA PHE A 36 -10.41 4.64 -4.51
C PHE A 36 -10.37 4.27 -3.02
N ASP A 37 -11.53 3.96 -2.46
CA ASP A 37 -11.61 3.38 -1.13
C ASP A 37 -11.20 1.91 -1.21
N PHE A 38 -10.12 1.56 -0.52
CA PHE A 38 -9.66 0.17 -0.42
C PHE A 38 -9.99 -0.40 0.96
N SER A 39 -10.57 -1.60 0.99
CA SER A 39 -10.53 -2.40 2.21
C SER A 39 -9.09 -2.80 2.52
N LYS A 40 -8.77 -2.95 3.82
CA LYS A 40 -7.47 -3.45 4.29
C LYS A 40 -7.08 -4.79 3.62
N SER A 41 -8.05 -5.66 3.34
CA SER A 41 -7.84 -6.92 2.63
C SER A 41 -7.44 -6.76 1.16
N GLU A 42 -8.01 -5.79 0.47
CA GLU A 42 -7.65 -5.49 -0.93
C GLU A 42 -6.22 -4.97 -0.99
N VAL A 43 -5.86 -4.01 -0.14
CA VAL A 43 -4.49 -3.50 -0.08
C VAL A 43 -3.48 -4.62 0.19
N VAL A 44 -3.78 -5.53 1.12
CA VAL A 44 -2.93 -6.70 1.39
C VAL A 44 -2.75 -7.57 0.14
N ARG A 45 -3.84 -7.82 -0.60
CA ARG A 45 -3.83 -8.61 -1.84
C ARG A 45 -3.03 -7.92 -2.94
N GLU A 46 -3.30 -6.63 -3.17
CA GLU A 46 -2.65 -5.82 -4.20
C GLU A 46 -1.14 -5.68 -3.97
N LEU A 47 -0.74 -5.47 -2.71
CA LEU A 47 0.68 -5.41 -2.34
C LEU A 47 1.32 -6.79 -2.20
N GLY A 48 0.51 -7.86 -2.13
CA GLY A 48 0.94 -9.22 -1.84
C GLY A 48 1.84 -9.33 -0.59
N MET A 49 1.50 -8.57 0.46
CA MET A 49 2.15 -8.61 1.76
C MET A 49 1.50 -9.67 2.65
N SER A 50 2.20 -10.13 3.69
CA SER A 50 1.52 -10.86 4.77
C SER A 50 0.62 -9.91 5.55
N LYS A 51 -0.50 -10.43 6.08
CA LYS A 51 -1.41 -9.66 6.95
C LYS A 51 -0.66 -9.04 8.13
N GLN A 52 0.23 -9.80 8.77
CA GLN A 52 1.01 -9.32 9.92
C GLN A 52 1.88 -8.11 9.57
N THR A 53 2.61 -8.16 8.45
CA THR A 53 3.44 -7.04 8.00
C THR A 53 2.58 -5.83 7.67
N PHE A 54 1.46 -6.03 6.97
CA PHE A 54 0.56 -4.94 6.64
C PHE A 54 -0.01 -4.27 7.88
N TYR A 55 -0.65 -5.02 8.79
CA TYR A 55 -1.30 -4.44 9.97
C TYR A 55 -0.32 -3.72 10.90
N LYS A 56 0.91 -4.23 11.05
CA LYS A 56 1.96 -3.52 11.80
C LYS A 56 2.26 -2.15 11.18
N ASN A 57 2.54 -2.12 9.88
CA ASN A 57 2.94 -0.88 9.21
C ASN A 57 1.77 0.09 9.01
N PHE A 58 0.55 -0.43 8.79
CA PHE A 58 -0.65 0.38 8.68
C PHE A 58 -1.00 1.06 10.00
N LYS A 59 -0.88 0.36 11.13
CA LYS A 59 -1.06 0.94 12.47
C LYS A 59 -0.09 2.11 12.71
N ASP A 60 1.18 1.93 12.34
CA ASP A 60 2.16 3.01 12.43
C ASP A 60 1.76 4.23 11.58
N LEU A 61 1.17 4.01 10.39
CA LEU A 61 0.68 5.10 9.52
C LEU A 61 -0.60 5.76 10.06
N GLU A 62 -1.48 4.99 10.71
CA GLU A 62 -2.67 5.50 11.41
C GLU A 62 -2.24 6.37 12.60
N GLU A 63 -1.26 5.94 13.40
CA GLU A 63 -0.73 6.70 14.54
C GLU A 63 -0.03 8.01 14.13
N LEU A 64 0.57 8.04 12.94
CA LEU A 64 1.14 9.25 12.34
C LEU A 64 0.09 10.14 11.66
N GLU A 65 -1.19 9.75 11.68
CA GLU A 65 -2.31 10.43 11.03
C GLU A 65 -2.14 10.60 9.50
N ILE A 66 -1.31 9.77 8.87
CA ILE A 66 -1.06 9.79 7.42
C ILE A 66 -2.21 9.10 6.68
N VAL A 67 -2.77 8.05 7.28
CA VAL A 67 -3.95 7.34 6.76
C VAL A 67 -5.05 7.39 7.81
N LYS A 68 -6.30 7.50 7.35
CA LYS A 68 -7.49 7.47 8.21
C LYS A 68 -8.41 6.35 7.74
N PRO A 69 -8.85 5.43 8.61
CA PRO A 69 -9.91 4.50 8.26
C PRO A 69 -11.19 5.30 7.97
N SER A 70 -11.80 5.04 6.81
CA SER A 70 -13.14 5.52 6.45
C SER A 70 -14.23 4.57 6.94
#